data_AF-A0A3R7P282-F1
#
_entry.id   AF-A0A3R7P282-F1
#
_cell.length_a   1.000
_cell.length_b   1.000
_cell.length_c   1.000
_cell.angle_alpha   90.00
_cell.angle_beta   90.00
_cell.angle_gamma   90.00
#
_symmetry.space_group_name_H-M   'P 1'
#
loop_
_entity.id
_entity.type
_entity.pdbx_description
1 polymer ?
#
loop_
_entity_poly.entity_id
_entity_poly.type
_entity_poly.pdbx_seq_one_letter_code
_entity_poly.pdbx_strand_id
1 'polypeptide(L)'
;MAPQQDVVLRSVQVMDFRVRNSGKVLVHCHAGLGRTGLMIACYLVYSQHMPSEDVINLVRQARPGAIQTSRQAKFIRGFERHLWRLTQSFRVEMSDAIIDIELLLQRQGLVLHGDEADS
;
A
#
# COMPACT_ATOMS: atom_id res chain seq x y z
N MET A 1 9.72 8.77 13.94
CA MET A 1 8.54 9.20 13.16
C MET A 1 8.35 8.20 12.01
N ALA A 2 7.16 7.61 11.85
CA ALA A 2 6.88 6.78 10.66
C ALA A 2 6.58 7.73 9.49
N PRO A 3 7.01 7.42 8.24
CA PRO A 3 6.68 8.24 7.08
C PRO A 3 5.16 8.30 6.88
N GLN A 4 4.64 9.30 6.16
CA GLN A 4 3.24 9.30 5.73
C GLN A 4 3.03 8.26 4.61
N GLN A 5 1.80 7.76 4.47
CA GLN A 5 1.47 6.71 3.48
C GLN A 5 1.78 7.18 2.05
N ASP A 6 1.46 8.42 1.70
CA ASP A 6 1.69 8.98 0.36
C ASP A 6 3.18 9.07 -0.01
N VAL A 7 4.04 9.35 0.97
CA VAL A 7 5.50 9.40 0.75
C VAL A 7 6.03 8.00 0.42
N VAL A 8 5.52 6.98 1.12
CA VAL A 8 5.87 5.58 0.84
C VAL A 8 5.32 5.16 -0.51
N LEU A 9 4.09 5.54 -0.86
CA LEU A 9 3.48 5.26 -2.17
C LEU A 9 4.35 5.76 -3.33
N ARG A 10 4.75 7.03 -3.30
CA ARG A 10 5.63 7.61 -4.33
C ARG A 10 6.95 6.86 -4.42
N SER A 11 7.50 6.48 -3.27
CA SER A 11 8.75 5.73 -3.21
C SER A 11 8.62 4.35 -3.84
N VAL A 12 7.56 3.59 -3.53
CA VAL A 12 7.37 2.25 -4.11
C VAL A 12 7.03 2.30 -5.60
N GLN A 13 6.33 3.33 -6.07
CA GLN A 13 6.11 3.58 -7.51
C GLN A 13 7.43 3.83 -8.24
N VAL A 14 8.30 4.65 -7.66
CA VAL A 14 9.65 4.89 -8.16
C VAL A 14 10.43 3.59 -8.21
N MET A 15 10.40 2.78 -7.14
CA MET A 15 11.07 1.48 -7.11
C MET A 15 10.55 0.54 -8.20
N ASP A 16 9.23 0.42 -8.32
CA ASP A 16 8.57 -0.46 -9.30
C ASP A 16 8.95 -0.12 -10.73
N PHE A 17 8.97 1.17 -11.08
CA PHE A 17 9.46 1.64 -12.37
C PHE A 17 10.87 1.12 -12.68
N ARG A 18 11.81 1.18 -11.72
CA ARG A 18 13.19 0.70 -11.98
C ARG A 18 13.22 -0.82 -12.10
N VAL A 19 12.53 -1.54 -11.20
CA VAL A 19 12.52 -3.01 -11.21
C VAL A 19 11.93 -3.56 -12.51
N ARG A 20 10.82 -2.99 -13.00
CA ARG A 20 10.20 -3.39 -14.28
C ARG A 20 11.07 -3.10 -15.50
N ASN A 21 11.88 -2.05 -15.45
CA ASN A 21 12.82 -1.70 -16.52
C ASN A 21 14.19 -2.38 -16.37
N SER A 22 14.22 -3.58 -15.78
CA SER A 22 15.44 -4.39 -15.55
C SER A 22 16.53 -3.71 -14.71
N GLY A 23 16.17 -2.65 -13.97
CA GLY A 23 17.06 -1.99 -13.03
C GLY A 23 17.14 -2.71 -11.69
N LYS A 24 18.19 -2.41 -10.91
CA LYS A 24 18.35 -2.88 -9.52
C LYS A 24 18.10 -1.71 -8.56
N VAL A 25 17.40 -1.98 -7.47
CA VAL A 25 17.12 -1.00 -6.42
C VAL A 25 17.74 -1.46 -5.11
N LEU A 26 18.60 -0.61 -4.53
CA LEU A 26 19.14 -0.80 -3.18
C LEU A 26 18.33 0.07 -2.20
N VAL A 27 17.80 -0.54 -1.14
CA VAL A 27 17.12 0.18 -0.06
C VAL A 27 17.94 0.05 1.21
N HIS A 28 18.32 1.18 1.81
CA HIS A 28 19.03 1.19 3.09
C HIS A 28 18.46 2.27 4.03
N CYS A 29 18.78 2.12 5.32
CA CYS A 29 18.61 3.17 6.30
C CYS A 29 19.95 3.35 7.03
N HIS A 30 19.93 3.55 8.35
CA HIS A 30 21.18 3.58 9.11
C HIS A 30 21.66 2.14 9.42
N ALA A 31 20.89 1.39 10.23
CA ALA A 31 21.22 0.00 10.58
C ALA A 31 20.60 -1.06 9.65
N GLY A 32 19.78 -0.66 8.67
CA GLY A 32 19.17 -1.58 7.69
C GLY A 32 18.05 -2.49 8.22
N LEU A 33 17.63 -2.37 9.48
CA LEU A 33 16.66 -3.30 10.10
C LEU A 33 15.24 -2.73 10.22
N GLY A 34 15.12 -1.42 10.51
CA GLY A 34 13.82 -0.78 10.71
C GLY A 34 13.15 -0.33 9.42
N ARG A 35 13.58 0.84 8.91
CA ARG A 35 12.97 1.49 7.74
C ARG A 35 13.18 0.74 6.43
N THR A 36 14.31 0.03 6.29
CA THR A 36 14.58 -0.81 5.12
C THR A 36 13.54 -1.92 4.98
N GLY A 37 13.32 -2.71 6.04
CA GLY A 37 12.31 -3.77 6.04
C GLY A 37 10.89 -3.25 5.80
N LEU A 38 10.55 -2.09 6.38
CA LEU A 38 9.25 -1.44 6.14
C LEU A 38 9.07 -1.06 4.65
N MET A 39 10.07 -0.42 4.03
CA MET A 39 9.99 -0.03 2.63
C MET A 39 9.90 -1.23 1.69
N ILE A 40 10.69 -2.29 1.95
CA ILE A 40 10.63 -3.54 1.19
C ILE A 40 9.24 -4.19 1.34
N ALA A 41 8.70 -4.25 2.55
CA ALA A 41 7.38 -4.77 2.79
C ALA A 41 6.29 -3.99 2.03
N CYS A 42 6.29 -2.66 2.12
CA CYS A 42 5.35 -1.84 1.36
C CYS A 42 5.49 -2.03 -0.16
N TYR A 43 6.72 -2.21 -0.66
CA TYR A 43 6.93 -2.53 -2.07
C TYR A 43 6.32 -3.88 -2.47
N LEU A 44 6.45 -4.92 -1.63
CA LEU A 44 5.86 -6.23 -1.90
C LEU A 44 4.32 -6.18 -1.86
N VAL A 45 3.74 -5.47 -0.89
CA VAL A 45 2.28 -5.22 -0.85
C VAL A 45 1.82 -4.52 -2.14
N TYR A 46 2.56 -3.50 -2.58
CA TYR A 46 2.23 -2.73 -3.79
C TYR A 46 2.38 -3.54 -5.10
N SER A 47 3.52 -4.21 -5.28
CA SER A 47 3.87 -4.85 -6.56
C SER A 47 3.26 -6.23 -6.73
N GLN A 48 3.11 -6.99 -5.62
CA GLN A 48 2.63 -8.37 -5.66
C GLN A 48 1.22 -8.54 -5.09
N HIS A 49 0.59 -7.47 -4.58
CA HIS A 49 -0.74 -7.52 -3.97
C HIS A 49 -0.84 -8.55 -2.83
N MET A 50 0.28 -8.82 -2.17
CA MET A 50 0.36 -9.82 -1.10
C MET A 50 -0.21 -9.23 0.21
N PRO A 51 -1.00 -10.01 0.97
CA PRO A 51 -1.53 -9.56 2.25
C PRO A 51 -0.45 -9.07 3.20
N SER A 52 -0.72 -7.99 3.94
CA SER A 52 0.31 -7.36 4.77
C SER A 52 0.91 -8.28 5.83
N GLU A 53 0.12 -9.20 6.40
CA GLU A 53 0.62 -10.18 7.38
C GLU A 53 1.63 -11.16 6.75
N ASP A 54 1.32 -11.66 5.57
CA ASP A 54 2.18 -12.61 4.85
C ASP A 54 3.48 -11.94 4.45
N VAL A 55 3.42 -10.69 3.98
CA VAL A 55 4.61 -9.89 3.67
C VAL A 55 5.47 -9.65 4.92
N ILE A 56 4.87 -9.31 6.06
CA ILE A 56 5.62 -9.08 7.31
C ILE A 56 6.38 -10.36 7.71
N ASN A 57 5.72 -11.51 7.61
CA ASN A 57 6.33 -12.80 7.92
C ASN A 57 7.45 -13.13 6.93
N LEU A 58 7.21 -12.95 5.63
CA LEU A 58 8.18 -13.19 4.57
C LEU A 58 9.45 -12.34 4.76
N VAL A 59 9.28 -11.04 5.01
CA VAL A 59 10.42 -10.11 5.21
C VAL A 59 11.22 -10.48 6.47
N ARG A 60 10.56 -10.90 7.55
CA ARG A 60 11.23 -11.35 8.78
C ARG A 60 12.00 -12.66 8.59
N GLN A 61 11.45 -13.59 7.81
CA GLN A 61 12.13 -14.84 7.47
C GLN A 61 13.37 -14.57 6.61
N ALA A 62 13.24 -13.73 5.58
CA ALA A 62 14.35 -13.38 4.69
C ALA A 62 15.44 -12.53 5.38
N ARG A 63 15.04 -11.71 6.37
CA ARG A 63 15.96 -10.88 7.16
C ARG A 63 15.55 -10.89 8.63
N PRO A 64 16.10 -11.83 9.44
CA PRO A 64 15.85 -11.86 10.87
C PRO A 64 16.12 -10.50 11.52
N GLY A 65 15.17 -10.03 12.34
CA GLY A 65 15.22 -8.72 12.98
C GLY A 65 14.68 -7.54 12.14
N ALA A 66 14.18 -7.77 10.92
CA ALA A 66 13.45 -6.75 10.17
C ALA A 66 12.06 -6.48 10.76
N ILE A 67 11.52 -5.27 10.56
CA ILE A 67 10.18 -4.88 11.06
C ILE A 67 10.11 -5.06 12.59
N GLN A 68 10.99 -4.34 13.27
CA GLN A 68 11.33 -4.46 14.69
C GLN A 68 10.19 -4.07 15.64
N THR A 69 9.27 -3.22 15.21
CA THR A 69 8.29 -2.60 16.10
C THR A 69 6.85 -2.83 15.62
N SER A 70 5.93 -2.95 16.57
CA SER A 70 4.49 -3.00 16.29
C SER A 70 4.01 -1.79 15.49
N ARG A 71 4.68 -0.63 15.63
CA ARG A 71 4.39 0.57 14.83
C ARG A 71 4.68 0.38 13.35
N GLN A 72 5.76 -0.32 13.00
CA GLN A 72 6.09 -0.64 11.60
C GLN A 72 5.10 -1.67 11.02
N ALA A 73 4.74 -2.70 11.78
CA ALA A 73 3.73 -3.67 11.34
C ALA A 73 2.37 -3.00 11.11
N LYS A 74 1.92 -2.14 12.05
CA LYS A 74 0.70 -1.32 11.89
C LYS A 74 0.79 -0.40 10.67
N PHE A 75 1.97 0.15 10.38
CA PHE A 75 2.17 0.99 9.20
C PHE A 75 1.94 0.21 7.91
N ILE A 76 2.50 -1.00 7.78
CA ILE A 76 2.37 -1.85 6.58
C ILE A 76 0.90 -2.25 6.35
N ARG A 77 0.18 -2.66 7.40
CA ARG A 77 -1.28 -2.90 7.34
C ARG A 77 -2.07 -1.66 6.93
N GLY A 78 -1.65 -0.50 7.43
CA GLY A 78 -2.23 0.78 7.05
C GLY A 78 -1.97 1.14 5.59
N PHE A 79 -0.79 0.77 5.07
CA PHE A 79 -0.42 0.98 3.68
C PHE A 79 -1.25 0.10 2.75
N GLU A 80 -1.45 -1.18 3.08
CA GLU A 80 -2.37 -2.07 2.37
C GLU A 80 -3.79 -1.48 2.27
N ARG A 81 -4.37 -1.04 3.40
CA ARG A 81 -5.68 -0.36 3.38
C ARG A 81 -5.68 0.94 2.60
N HIS A 82 -4.56 1.68 2.61
CA HIS A 82 -4.44 2.91 1.85
C HIS A 82 -4.44 2.64 0.35
N LEU A 83 -3.69 1.63 -0.11
CA LEU A 83 -3.74 1.17 -1.50
C LEU A 83 -5.15 0.71 -1.87
N TRP A 84 -5.80 -0.10 -1.02
CA TRP A 84 -7.16 -0.56 -1.28
C TRP A 84 -8.13 0.61 -1.46
N ARG A 85 -8.09 1.63 -0.59
CA ARG A 85 -8.90 2.84 -0.74
C ARG A 85 -8.64 3.57 -2.05
N LEU A 86 -7.38 3.78 -2.41
CA LEU A 86 -7.03 4.38 -3.70
C LEU A 86 -7.55 3.54 -4.86
N THR A 87 -7.41 2.21 -4.81
CA THR A 87 -7.96 1.35 -5.86
C THR A 87 -9.48 1.43 -5.93
N GLN A 88 -10.23 1.58 -4.83
CA GLN A 88 -11.68 1.78 -4.90
C GLN A 88 -12.07 3.12 -5.50
N SER A 89 -11.32 4.19 -5.22
CA SER A 89 -11.56 5.52 -5.81
C SER A 89 -11.25 5.58 -7.31
N PHE A 90 -10.38 4.70 -7.82
CA PHE A 90 -9.95 4.69 -9.23
C PHE A 90 -10.37 3.42 -10.00
N ARG A 91 -10.97 2.41 -9.36
CA ARG A 91 -11.53 1.22 -10.01
C ARG A 91 -12.86 1.57 -10.65
N VAL A 92 -12.78 2.09 -11.87
CA VAL A 92 -13.77 1.76 -12.90
C VAL A 92 -13.15 0.64 -13.71
N GLU A 93 -13.33 -0.61 -13.27
CA GLU A 93 -13.07 -1.76 -14.12
C GLU A 93 -14.28 -1.90 -15.07
N MET A 94 -14.01 -1.63 -16.33
CA MET A 94 -14.89 -1.74 -17.48
C MET A 94 -15.19 -3.24 -17.75
N SER A 95 -15.89 -3.92 -16.85
CA SER A 95 -16.30 -5.33 -17.03
C SER A 95 -17.55 -5.77 -16.26
N ASP A 96 -18.10 -4.97 -15.34
CA ASP A 96 -19.34 -5.35 -14.65
C ASP A 96 -20.55 -4.74 -15.35
N ALA A 97 -21.01 -5.43 -16.38
CA ALA A 97 -22.41 -5.34 -16.76
C ALA A 97 -23.26 -5.60 -15.49
N ILE A 98 -24.07 -4.59 -15.12
CA ILE A 98 -24.99 -4.53 -13.99
C ILE A 98 -24.36 -4.19 -12.63
N ILE A 99 -23.66 -3.05 -12.55
CA ILE A 99 -23.68 -2.24 -11.32
C ILE A 99 -24.62 -1.06 -11.57
N ASP A 100 -25.65 -0.95 -10.75
CA ASP A 100 -26.58 0.18 -10.75
C ASP A 100 -25.81 1.50 -10.59
N ILE A 101 -26.03 2.41 -11.53
CA ILE A 101 -25.42 3.75 -11.54
C ILE A 101 -25.69 4.46 -10.21
N GLU A 102 -26.85 4.22 -9.59
CA GLU A 102 -27.23 4.83 -8.33
C GLU A 102 -26.28 4.44 -7.19
N LEU A 103 -25.91 3.15 -7.10
CA LEU A 103 -24.95 2.65 -6.11
C LEU A 103 -23.54 3.22 -6.34
N LEU A 104 -23.17 3.43 -7.60
CA LEU A 104 -21.88 4.01 -7.97
C LEU A 104 -21.80 5.50 -7.62
N LEU A 105 -22.90 6.23 -7.78
CA LEU A 105 -23.01 7.64 -7.38
C LEU A 105 -23.03 7.80 -5.86
N GLN A 106 -23.77 6.96 -5.13
CA GLN A 106 -23.75 6.95 -3.65
C GLN A 106 -22.36 6.70 -3.08
N ARG A 107 -21.62 5.74 -3.64
CA ARG A 107 -20.23 5.47 -3.24
C ARG A 107 -19.29 6.63 -3.54
N GLN A 108 -19.45 7.30 -4.70
CA GLN A 108 -18.69 8.51 -4.99
C GLN A 108 -19.02 9.64 -4.01
N GLY A 109 -20.30 9.81 -3.67
CA GLY A 109 -20.76 10.79 -2.68
C GLY A 109 -20.10 10.60 -1.32
N LEU A 110 -20.10 9.38 -0.78
CA LEU A 110 -19.44 9.05 0.49
C LEU A 110 -17.92 9.28 0.46
N VAL A 111 -17.26 9.03 -0.67
CA VAL A 111 -15.82 9.24 -0.83
C VAL A 111 -15.45 10.72 -0.91
N LEU A 112 -16.28 11.54 -1.56
CA LEU A 112 -16.03 12.97 -1.78
C LEU A 112 -16.52 13.84 -0.62
N HIS A 113 -17.62 13.44 0.03
CA HIS A 113 -18.34 14.27 1.00
C HIS A 113 -18.43 13.64 2.40
N GLY A 114 -17.97 12.40 2.60
CA GLY A 114 -18.04 11.72 3.90
C GLY A 114 -19.48 11.45 4.35
N ASP A 115 -19.74 11.43 5.66
CA ASP A 115 -21.07 11.17 6.24
C ASP A 115 -22.12 12.27 5.93
N GLU A 116 -21.71 13.37 5.28
CA GLU A 116 -22.59 14.47 4.86
C GLU A 116 -23.25 14.21 3.48
N ALA A 117 -23.02 13.05 2.85
CA ALA A 117 -23.50 12.75 1.50
C ALA A 117 -25.05 12.60 1.40
N ASP A 118 -25.73 12.32 2.50
CA ASP A 118 -27.18 12.05 2.56
C ASP A 118 -27.99 13.15 3.29
N SER A 119 -27.48 14.39 3.35
CA SER A 119 -28.19 15.55 3.93
C SER A 119 -28.86 16.45 2.89
#